data_AF-A0A116MG43-F1
#
_entry.id   AF-A0A116MG43-F1
#
_cell.length_a   1.000
_cell.length_b   1.000
_cell.length_c   1.000
_cell.angle_alpha   90.00
_cell.angle_beta   90.00
_cell.angle_gamma   90.00
#
_symmetry.space_group_name_H-M   'P 1'
#
loop_
_entity.id
_entity.type
_entity.pdbx_description
1 polymer ?
#
loop_
_entity_poly.entity_id
_entity_poly.type
_entity_poly.pdbx_seq_one_letter_code
_entity_poly.pdbx_strand_id
1 'polypeptide(L)'
;MKMEYVFCVDSDGCAMDTMTYKHKLFFGPLAAEVFGVEDKEPFLAEWNRVNLYSRERGINRFVGLVKGLEFAGVTGIDNLKNWVATTDSLSNASLEKLIEERPSKDLELALEWSTQVNQAIKHYSGPVLAFIGVHKGLEKLSQLGKVYVVSSANKEAVEEEWTDQGLLDFVTELYCQDRGKKEDVIELLIEEGYCPDKIMMIGDSPGDLKAAELNGVHFYPILVGREMQSWADLTETIADEFAHQAFTDEKETELTQAFWNNLDD
;
A
#
# COMPACT_ATOMS: atom_id res chain seq x y z
N MET A 1 -0.53 5.80 30.03
CA MET A 1 -1.13 6.11 28.72
C MET A 1 -0.48 7.39 28.23
N LYS A 2 0.17 7.34 27.06
CA LYS A 2 0.78 8.50 26.41
C LYS A 2 -0.34 9.43 25.92
N MET A 3 -0.10 10.74 26.00
CA MET A 3 -1.10 11.75 25.62
C MET A 3 -0.91 12.30 24.21
N GLU A 4 0.23 11.97 23.59
CA GLU A 4 0.61 12.35 22.23
C GLU A 4 -0.33 11.72 21.20
N TYR A 5 -0.67 12.48 20.16
CA TYR A 5 -1.32 11.95 18.97
C TYR A 5 -0.32 11.18 18.12
N VAL A 6 -0.82 10.20 17.39
CA VAL A 6 -0.03 9.33 16.53
C VAL A 6 -0.68 9.28 15.15
N PHE A 7 0.14 9.47 14.14
CA PHE A 7 -0.25 9.41 12.74
C PHE A 7 0.54 8.28 12.07
N CYS A 8 -0.15 7.21 11.74
CA CYS A 8 0.39 6.11 10.95
C CYS A 8 0.14 6.43 9.48
N VAL A 9 1.19 6.66 8.70
CA VAL A 9 1.08 7.11 7.30
C VAL A 9 1.60 6.01 6.39
N ASP A 10 0.75 5.52 5.49
CA ASP A 10 1.21 4.62 4.44
C ASP A 10 2.15 5.33 3.45
N SER A 11 3.06 4.57 2.83
CA SER A 11 4.01 5.09 1.85
C SER A 11 3.47 5.04 0.42
N ASP A 12 3.37 3.85 -0.18
CA ASP A 12 3.15 3.67 -1.61
C ASP A 12 1.68 3.88 -1.99
N GLY A 13 1.38 4.96 -2.72
CA GLY A 13 0.01 5.31 -3.09
C GLY A 13 -0.68 6.28 -2.12
N CYS A 14 -0.07 6.53 -0.97
CA CYS A 14 -0.51 7.48 0.05
C CYS A 14 0.39 8.72 0.11
N ALA A 15 1.65 8.57 0.53
CA ALA A 15 2.64 9.66 0.58
C ALA A 15 3.45 9.76 -0.73
N MET A 16 3.79 8.61 -1.33
CA MET A 16 4.64 8.51 -2.50
C MET A 16 3.83 8.07 -3.72
N ASP A 17 4.00 8.74 -4.88
CA ASP A 17 3.39 8.33 -6.16
C ASP A 17 4.18 7.20 -6.81
N THR A 18 4.36 6.13 -6.05
CA THR A 18 5.16 4.97 -6.45
C THR A 18 4.31 3.85 -7.00
N MET A 19 3.07 3.73 -6.53
CA MET A 19 2.17 2.66 -6.93
C MET A 19 1.82 2.73 -8.43
N THR A 20 1.52 3.93 -8.94
CA THR A 20 1.04 4.12 -10.32
C THR A 20 2.06 3.67 -11.36
N TYR A 21 3.29 4.17 -11.29
CA TYR A 21 4.31 3.83 -12.29
C TYR A 21 4.77 2.39 -12.13
N LYS A 22 4.91 1.89 -10.88
CA LYS A 22 5.33 0.50 -10.64
C LYS A 22 4.37 -0.46 -11.34
N HIS A 23 3.06 -0.25 -11.21
CA HIS A 23 2.05 -1.11 -11.86
C HIS A 23 1.99 -0.95 -13.38
N LYS A 24 2.05 0.29 -13.88
CA LYS A 24 1.88 0.59 -15.32
C LYS A 24 3.12 0.27 -16.15
N LEU A 25 4.32 0.36 -15.57
CA LEU A 25 5.59 0.16 -16.30
C LEU A 25 6.20 -1.22 -16.07
N PHE A 26 6.02 -1.81 -14.89
CA PHE A 26 6.73 -3.04 -14.51
C PHE A 26 5.79 -4.20 -14.23
N PHE A 27 4.92 -4.11 -13.21
CA PHE A 27 4.16 -5.28 -12.77
C PHE A 27 3.30 -5.89 -13.88
N GLY A 28 2.34 -5.13 -14.42
CA GLY A 28 1.45 -5.60 -15.47
C GLY A 28 2.20 -5.96 -16.75
N PRO A 29 3.02 -5.05 -17.32
CA PRO A 29 3.74 -5.33 -18.56
C PRO A 29 4.62 -6.59 -18.51
N LEU A 30 5.36 -6.78 -17.40
CA LEU A 30 6.19 -7.98 -17.23
C LEU A 30 5.34 -9.24 -17.00
N ALA A 31 4.19 -9.14 -16.33
CA ALA A 31 3.28 -10.28 -16.19
C ALA A 31 2.78 -10.74 -17.57
N ALA A 32 2.39 -9.79 -18.43
CA ALA A 32 1.95 -10.09 -19.79
C ALA A 32 3.06 -10.75 -20.62
N GLU A 33 4.30 -10.30 -20.46
CA GLU A 33 5.46 -10.87 -21.15
C GLU A 33 5.79 -12.28 -20.68
N VAL A 34 5.99 -12.47 -19.36
CA VAL A 34 6.42 -13.75 -18.78
C VAL A 34 5.39 -14.86 -19.00
N PHE A 35 4.10 -14.53 -18.91
CA PHE A 35 3.02 -15.50 -19.10
C PHE A 35 2.52 -15.59 -20.55
N GLY A 36 3.11 -14.83 -21.48
CA GLY A 36 2.76 -14.90 -22.90
C GLY A 36 1.33 -14.47 -23.20
N VAL A 37 0.83 -13.42 -22.53
CA VAL A 37 -0.51 -12.87 -22.79
C VAL A 37 -0.55 -12.25 -24.19
N GLU A 38 -1.44 -12.77 -25.05
CA GLU A 38 -1.58 -12.32 -26.44
C GLU A 38 -2.19 -10.90 -26.52
N ASP A 39 -3.36 -10.69 -25.91
CA ASP A 39 -4.07 -9.41 -25.89
C ASP A 39 -3.63 -8.54 -24.71
N LYS A 40 -2.49 -7.85 -24.87
CA LYS A 40 -1.87 -7.03 -23.81
C LYS A 40 -2.73 -5.85 -23.38
N GLU A 41 -3.42 -5.16 -24.30
CA GLU A 41 -4.19 -3.95 -23.97
C GLU A 41 -5.34 -4.23 -22.98
N PRO A 42 -6.27 -5.17 -23.23
CA PRO A 42 -7.31 -5.54 -22.27
C PRO A 42 -6.73 -6.03 -20.93
N PHE A 43 -5.68 -6.84 -20.98
CA PHE A 43 -5.03 -7.35 -19.77
C PHE A 43 -4.46 -6.23 -18.91
N LEU A 44 -3.75 -5.25 -19.50
CA LEU A 44 -3.18 -4.13 -18.76
C LEU A 44 -4.25 -3.17 -18.24
N ALA A 45 -5.35 -2.99 -18.97
CA ALA A 45 -6.49 -2.22 -18.50
C ALA A 45 -7.09 -2.87 -17.24
N GLU A 46 -7.33 -4.18 -17.28
CA GLU A 46 -7.85 -4.92 -16.12
C GLU A 46 -6.84 -4.96 -14.97
N TRP A 47 -5.56 -5.18 -15.26
CA TRP A 47 -4.49 -5.15 -14.26
C TRP A 47 -4.51 -3.86 -13.47
N ASN A 48 -4.59 -2.73 -14.17
CA ASN A 48 -4.64 -1.42 -13.55
C ASN A 48 -5.94 -1.21 -12.79
N ARG A 49 -7.09 -1.64 -13.32
CA ARG A 49 -8.38 -1.58 -12.62
C ARG A 49 -8.31 -2.31 -11.28
N VAL A 50 -7.90 -3.57 -11.30
CA VAL A 50 -7.79 -4.42 -10.10
C VAL A 50 -6.83 -3.80 -9.08
N ASN A 51 -5.60 -3.50 -9.49
CA ASN A 51 -4.54 -3.15 -8.54
C ASN A 51 -4.52 -1.68 -8.13
N LEU A 52 -5.06 -0.76 -8.94
CA LEU A 52 -4.99 0.68 -8.70
C LEU A 52 -6.36 1.34 -8.47
N TYR A 53 -7.42 0.85 -9.08
CA TYR A 53 -8.68 1.59 -9.21
C TYR A 53 -9.91 0.76 -8.83
N SER A 54 -9.77 -0.15 -7.87
CA SER A 54 -10.88 -0.97 -7.40
C SER A 54 -10.77 -1.24 -5.91
N ARG A 55 -11.80 -1.88 -5.33
CA ARG A 55 -11.74 -2.40 -3.95
C ARG A 55 -10.63 -3.44 -3.69
N GLU A 56 -9.87 -3.81 -4.72
CA GLU A 56 -8.68 -4.66 -4.61
C GLU A 56 -7.39 -3.85 -4.73
N ARG A 57 -7.46 -2.52 -4.61
CA ARG A 57 -6.30 -1.65 -4.57
C ARG A 57 -5.34 -2.09 -3.46
N GLY A 58 -4.05 -2.17 -3.78
CA GLY A 58 -3.00 -2.50 -2.80
C GLY A 58 -2.94 -3.97 -2.41
N ILE A 59 -3.65 -4.87 -3.10
CA ILE A 59 -3.51 -6.31 -2.87
C ILE A 59 -2.07 -6.78 -3.11
N ASN A 60 -1.72 -7.91 -2.50
CA ASN A 60 -0.43 -8.54 -2.76
C ASN A 60 -0.24 -8.83 -4.25
N ARG A 61 0.95 -8.54 -4.77
CA ARG A 61 1.31 -8.68 -6.19
C ARG A 61 0.96 -10.05 -6.78
N PHE A 62 1.09 -11.15 -6.03
CA PHE A 62 0.78 -12.49 -6.55
C PHE A 62 -0.73 -12.75 -6.63
N VAL A 63 -1.52 -12.13 -5.75
CA VAL A 63 -2.98 -12.13 -5.85
C VAL A 63 -3.41 -11.34 -7.08
N GLY A 64 -2.81 -10.17 -7.31
CA GLY A 64 -3.02 -9.37 -8.52
C GLY A 64 -2.61 -10.12 -9.79
N LEU A 65 -1.50 -10.87 -9.73
CA LEU A 65 -1.05 -11.72 -10.82
C LEU A 65 -2.09 -12.77 -11.20
N VAL A 66 -2.57 -13.56 -10.24
CA VAL A 66 -3.59 -14.59 -10.49
C VAL A 66 -4.82 -13.99 -11.15
N LYS A 67 -5.34 -12.89 -10.60
CA LYS A 67 -6.54 -12.22 -11.12
C LYS A 67 -6.38 -11.74 -12.56
N GLY A 68 -5.25 -11.09 -12.85
CA GLY A 68 -4.96 -10.63 -14.21
C GLY A 68 -4.84 -11.80 -15.20
N LEU A 69 -4.14 -12.87 -14.81
CA LEU A 69 -3.97 -14.05 -15.66
C LEU A 69 -5.30 -14.79 -15.91
N GLU A 70 -6.14 -14.91 -14.87
CA GLU A 70 -7.49 -15.47 -15.00
C GLU A 70 -8.36 -14.65 -15.96
N PHE A 71 -8.31 -13.32 -15.85
CA PHE A 71 -9.02 -12.43 -16.78
C PHE A 71 -8.54 -12.61 -18.23
N ALA A 72 -7.24 -12.75 -18.45
CA ALA A 72 -6.67 -13.00 -19.78
C ALA A 72 -6.89 -14.43 -20.30
N GLY A 73 -7.55 -15.31 -19.53
CA GLY A 73 -7.80 -16.69 -19.93
C GLY A 73 -6.54 -17.55 -19.99
N VAL A 74 -5.48 -17.17 -19.28
CA VAL A 74 -4.24 -17.95 -19.20
C VAL A 74 -4.52 -19.26 -18.48
N THR A 75 -4.19 -20.39 -19.12
CA THR A 75 -4.42 -21.74 -18.58
C THR A 75 -3.14 -22.32 -17.97
N GLY A 76 -3.29 -23.36 -17.14
CA GLY A 76 -2.15 -24.07 -16.55
C GLY A 76 -1.48 -23.35 -15.38
N ILE A 77 -2.22 -22.48 -14.68
CA ILE A 77 -1.76 -21.71 -13.51
C ILE A 77 -2.32 -22.26 -12.18
N ASP A 78 -2.74 -23.53 -12.15
CA ASP A 78 -3.47 -24.11 -11.03
C ASP A 78 -2.63 -24.21 -9.75
N ASN A 79 -1.32 -24.48 -9.85
CA ASN A 79 -0.46 -24.54 -8.67
C ASN A 79 -0.21 -23.14 -8.10
N LEU A 80 -0.04 -22.13 -8.96
CA LEU A 80 0.04 -20.73 -8.57
C LEU A 80 -1.24 -20.29 -7.84
N LYS A 81 -2.42 -20.59 -8.41
CA LYS A 81 -3.70 -20.30 -7.78
C LYS A 81 -3.83 -20.97 -6.41
N ASN A 82 -3.50 -22.25 -6.33
CA ASN A 82 -3.56 -23.00 -5.09
C ASN A 82 -2.59 -22.42 -4.04
N TRP A 83 -1.36 -22.09 -4.42
CA TRP A 83 -0.39 -21.48 -3.52
C TRP A 83 -0.89 -20.12 -3.01
N VAL A 84 -1.35 -19.23 -3.89
CA VAL A 84 -1.89 -17.93 -3.50
C VAL A 84 -3.05 -18.05 -2.51
N ALA A 85 -3.90 -19.06 -2.66
CA ALA A 85 -5.05 -19.28 -1.79
C ALA A 85 -4.72 -19.94 -0.45
N THR A 86 -3.58 -20.62 -0.31
CA THR A 86 -3.31 -21.52 0.83
C THR A 86 -2.03 -21.20 1.60
N THR A 87 -1.15 -20.36 1.06
CA THR A 87 0.12 -20.03 1.70
C THR A 87 -0.06 -19.11 2.91
N ASP A 88 0.77 -19.31 3.93
CA ASP A 88 0.84 -18.43 5.10
C ASP A 88 1.58 -17.11 4.77
N SER A 89 2.37 -17.10 3.69
CA SER A 89 3.19 -15.96 3.26
C SER A 89 3.20 -15.85 1.73
N LEU A 90 2.98 -14.64 1.22
CA LEU A 90 3.01 -14.32 -0.21
C LEU A 90 4.29 -13.53 -0.55
N SER A 91 5.42 -14.24 -0.61
CA SER A 91 6.74 -13.68 -0.91
C SER A 91 7.55 -14.56 -1.86
N ASN A 92 8.58 -13.99 -2.49
CA ASN A 92 9.52 -14.76 -3.33
C ASN A 92 10.14 -15.92 -2.54
N ALA A 93 10.54 -15.69 -1.29
CA ALA A 93 11.15 -16.72 -0.45
C ALA A 93 10.20 -17.92 -0.18
N SER A 94 8.92 -17.65 0.11
CA SER A 94 7.92 -18.72 0.27
C SER A 94 7.64 -19.46 -1.05
N LEU A 95 7.72 -18.77 -2.18
CA LEU A 95 7.52 -19.36 -3.50
C LEU A 95 8.72 -20.22 -3.93
N GLU A 96 9.94 -19.74 -3.71
CA GLU A 96 11.20 -20.48 -3.92
C GLU A 96 11.19 -21.81 -3.16
N LYS A 97 10.86 -21.76 -1.86
CA LYS A 97 10.76 -22.96 -1.03
C LYS A 97 9.74 -23.96 -1.58
N LEU A 98 8.57 -23.49 -2.03
CA LEU A 98 7.56 -24.38 -2.62
C LEU A 98 8.07 -25.01 -3.92
N ILE A 99 8.76 -24.25 -4.78
CA ILE A 99 9.33 -24.75 -6.04
C ILE A 99 10.39 -25.82 -5.77
N GLU A 100 11.24 -25.65 -4.75
CA GLU A 100 12.22 -26.67 -4.35
C GLU A 100 11.56 -27.99 -3.94
N GLU A 101 10.45 -27.92 -3.20
CA GLU A 101 9.70 -29.09 -2.75
C GLU A 101 8.85 -29.73 -3.85
N ARG A 102 8.24 -28.89 -4.70
CA ARG A 102 7.27 -29.27 -5.74
C ARG A 102 7.43 -28.37 -6.98
N PRO A 103 8.41 -28.67 -7.85
CA PRO A 103 8.62 -27.89 -9.07
C PRO A 103 7.38 -27.86 -9.94
N SER A 104 7.01 -26.66 -10.39
CA SER A 104 5.89 -26.45 -11.30
C SER A 104 6.16 -25.24 -12.18
N LYS A 105 5.82 -25.36 -13.46
CA LYS A 105 6.13 -24.35 -14.46
C LYS A 105 5.48 -22.99 -14.17
N ASP A 106 4.23 -22.98 -13.72
CA ASP A 106 3.52 -21.74 -13.36
C ASP A 106 4.08 -21.06 -12.11
N LEU A 107 4.56 -21.84 -11.13
CA LEU A 107 5.27 -21.30 -9.96
C LEU A 107 6.63 -20.72 -10.34
N GLU A 108 7.39 -21.42 -11.19
CA GLU A 108 8.67 -20.93 -11.72
C GLU A 108 8.49 -19.63 -12.51
N LEU A 109 7.47 -19.53 -13.37
CA LEU A 109 7.13 -18.30 -14.09
C LEU A 109 6.71 -17.17 -13.14
N ALA A 110 5.94 -17.46 -12.09
CA ALA A 110 5.56 -16.44 -11.11
C ALA A 110 6.79 -15.90 -10.34
N LEU A 111 7.75 -16.78 -10.01
CA LEU A 111 9.01 -16.36 -9.38
C LEU A 111 9.88 -15.56 -10.33
N GLU A 112 9.99 -15.99 -11.59
CA GLU A 112 10.68 -15.27 -12.64
C GLU A 112 10.11 -13.86 -12.79
N TRP A 113 8.78 -13.75 -12.97
CA TRP A 113 8.09 -12.47 -13.05
C TRP A 113 8.39 -11.57 -11.86
N SER A 114 8.22 -12.07 -10.63
CA SER A 114 8.42 -11.24 -9.43
C SER A 114 9.88 -10.78 -9.30
N THR A 115 10.83 -11.62 -9.70
CA THR A 115 12.26 -11.29 -9.72
C THR A 115 12.58 -10.24 -10.78
N GLN A 116 12.03 -10.38 -11.99
CA GLN A 116 12.17 -9.39 -13.06
C GLN A 116 11.57 -8.04 -12.66
N VAL A 117 10.41 -8.02 -12.01
CA VAL A 117 9.81 -6.79 -11.48
C VAL A 117 10.74 -6.10 -10.48
N ASN A 118 11.27 -6.84 -9.50
CA ASN A 118 12.20 -6.29 -8.51
C ASN A 118 13.45 -5.71 -9.18
N GLN A 119 14.00 -6.41 -10.18
CA GLN A 119 15.15 -5.92 -10.95
C GLN A 119 14.80 -4.67 -11.75
N ALA A 120 13.66 -4.62 -12.42
CA ALA A 120 13.25 -3.49 -13.24
C ALA A 120 13.01 -2.22 -12.39
N ILE A 121 12.35 -2.36 -11.24
CA ILE A 121 12.14 -1.25 -10.29
C ILE A 121 13.49 -0.74 -9.77
N LYS A 122 14.42 -1.64 -9.40
CA LYS A 122 15.75 -1.26 -8.89
C LYS A 122 16.59 -0.46 -9.91
N HIS A 123 16.40 -0.71 -11.21
CA HIS A 123 17.10 0.00 -12.27
C HIS A 123 16.28 1.17 -12.84
N TYR A 124 15.14 1.50 -12.25
CA TYR A 124 14.34 2.64 -12.67
C TYR A 124 15.06 3.94 -12.35
N SER A 125 15.27 4.77 -13.36
CA SER A 125 15.92 6.08 -13.24
C SER A 125 14.97 7.25 -13.46
N GLY A 126 13.66 6.99 -13.47
CA GLY A 126 12.66 8.05 -13.59
C GLY A 126 12.38 8.71 -12.24
N PRO A 127 11.51 9.74 -12.24
CA PRO A 127 11.19 10.45 -11.01
C PRO A 127 10.42 9.55 -10.04
N VAL A 128 10.87 9.52 -8.78
CA VAL A 128 10.16 8.92 -7.66
C VAL A 128 9.80 10.05 -6.71
N LEU A 129 8.52 10.45 -6.72
CA LEU A 129 8.08 11.70 -6.12
C LEU A 129 7.05 11.46 -5.03
N ALA A 130 7.10 12.29 -4.00
CA ALA A 130 5.99 12.44 -3.08
C ALA A 130 4.80 13.12 -3.79
N PHE A 131 3.57 12.82 -3.36
CA PHE A 131 2.42 13.58 -3.82
C PHE A 131 2.52 15.05 -3.39
N ILE A 132 1.95 15.93 -4.21
CA ILE A 132 1.88 17.35 -3.88
C ILE A 132 1.06 17.53 -2.60
N GLY A 133 1.60 18.27 -1.64
CA GLY A 133 0.98 18.53 -0.33
C GLY A 133 1.53 17.67 0.81
N VAL A 134 2.16 16.52 0.52
CA VAL A 134 2.68 15.58 1.52
C VAL A 134 3.65 16.26 2.48
N HIS A 135 4.63 17.01 1.97
CA HIS A 135 5.61 17.68 2.83
C HIS A 135 4.95 18.64 3.84
N LYS A 136 4.00 19.46 3.39
CA LYS A 136 3.26 20.38 4.29
C LYS A 136 2.37 19.62 5.26
N GLY A 137 1.76 18.52 4.80
CA GLY A 137 0.96 17.63 5.63
C GLY A 137 1.78 16.99 6.74
N LEU A 138 2.91 16.35 6.41
CA LEU A 138 3.80 15.73 7.39
C LEU A 138 4.39 16.75 8.37
N GLU A 139 4.76 17.94 7.90
CA GLU A 139 5.15 19.05 8.78
C GLU A 139 4.03 19.39 9.78
N LYS A 140 2.79 19.51 9.31
CA LYS A 140 1.63 19.76 10.19
C LYS A 140 1.39 18.62 11.18
N LEU A 141 1.44 17.37 10.73
CA LEU A 141 1.23 16.20 11.60
C LEU A 141 2.32 16.08 12.67
N SER A 142 3.59 16.31 12.29
CA SER A 142 4.72 16.26 13.24
C SER A 142 4.67 17.36 14.31
N GLN A 143 3.99 18.48 14.05
CA GLN A 143 3.72 19.52 15.07
C GLN A 143 2.63 19.12 16.06
N LEU A 144 1.70 18.24 15.65
CA LEU A 144 0.56 17.79 16.46
C LEU A 144 0.82 16.48 17.22
N GLY A 145 1.75 15.65 16.73
CA GLY A 145 2.00 14.32 17.27
C GLY A 145 3.21 13.61 16.66
N LYS A 146 3.27 12.29 16.87
CA LYS A 146 4.29 11.41 16.30
C LYS A 146 3.83 10.89 14.95
N VAL A 147 4.70 10.95 13.95
CA VAL A 147 4.44 10.41 12.62
C VAL A 147 5.22 9.11 12.47
N TYR A 148 4.53 8.03 12.17
CA TYR A 148 5.13 6.73 11.88
C TYR A 148 4.79 6.35 10.45
N VAL A 149 5.78 5.97 9.66
CA VAL A 149 5.51 5.39 8.34
C VAL A 149 5.20 3.93 8.53
N VAL A 150 4.10 3.47 7.95
CA VAL A 150 3.65 2.07 8.01
C VAL A 150 3.53 1.54 6.59
N SER A 151 4.54 0.82 6.12
CA SER A 151 4.63 0.37 4.72
C SER A 151 4.78 -1.15 4.63
N SER A 152 4.15 -1.73 3.61
CA SER A 152 4.39 -3.12 3.23
C SER A 152 5.58 -3.29 2.27
N ALA A 153 6.28 -2.20 1.95
CA ALA A 153 7.45 -2.22 1.10
C ALA A 153 8.74 -2.53 1.87
N ASN A 154 9.81 -2.75 1.10
CA ASN A 154 11.15 -2.96 1.63
C ASN A 154 11.68 -1.69 2.31
N LYS A 155 12.27 -1.86 3.50
CA LYS A 155 12.73 -0.75 4.34
C LYS A 155 13.74 0.13 3.64
N GLU A 156 14.75 -0.47 3.01
CA GLU A 156 15.81 0.28 2.33
C GLU A 156 15.23 1.14 1.19
N ALA A 157 14.25 0.60 0.44
CA ALA A 157 13.57 1.35 -0.60
C ALA A 157 12.77 2.53 -0.03
N VAL A 158 11.98 2.32 1.04
CA VAL A 158 11.21 3.40 1.68
C VAL A 158 12.15 4.47 2.26
N GLU A 159 13.23 4.07 2.92
CA GLU A 159 14.24 4.99 3.46
C GLU A 159 14.86 5.87 2.36
N GLU A 160 15.29 5.26 1.25
CA GLU A 160 15.86 5.97 0.10
C GLU A 160 14.84 6.95 -0.51
N GLU A 161 13.64 6.46 -0.85
CA GLU A 161 12.57 7.24 -1.46
C GLU A 161 12.16 8.45 -0.58
N TRP A 162 11.99 8.25 0.73
CA TRP A 162 11.61 9.31 1.66
C TRP A 162 12.76 10.29 1.96
N THR A 163 14.01 9.81 1.98
CA THR A 163 15.19 10.68 2.14
C THR A 163 15.31 11.63 0.95
N ASP A 164 15.20 11.10 -0.26
CA ASP A 164 15.34 11.88 -1.50
C ASP A 164 14.26 12.95 -1.65
N GLN A 165 13.08 12.72 -1.05
CA GLN A 165 11.98 13.67 -1.01
C GLN A 165 12.02 14.60 0.22
N GLY A 166 13.02 14.47 1.11
CA GLY A 166 13.16 15.31 2.31
C GLY A 166 12.06 15.11 3.34
N LEU A 167 11.45 13.93 3.40
CA LEU A 167 10.28 13.66 4.25
C LEU A 167 10.67 13.12 5.63
N LEU A 168 11.86 12.52 5.77
CA LEU A 168 12.30 11.88 7.01
C LEU A 168 12.43 12.84 8.20
N ASP A 169 12.62 14.14 7.94
CA ASP A 169 12.70 15.17 8.99
C ASP A 169 11.41 15.27 9.84
N PHE A 170 10.28 14.78 9.31
CA PHE A 170 8.98 14.78 10.00
C PHE A 170 8.64 13.43 10.65
N VAL A 171 9.44 12.39 10.41
CA VAL A 171 9.12 11.01 10.78
C VAL A 171 9.79 10.64 12.11
N THR A 172 9.02 9.98 12.97
CA THR A 172 9.51 9.41 14.25
C THR A 172 10.20 8.08 14.02
N GLU A 173 9.56 7.15 13.33
CA GLU A 173 10.15 5.85 12.98
C GLU A 173 9.48 5.28 11.72
N LEU A 174 10.24 4.45 10.99
CA LEU A 174 9.76 3.70 9.83
C LEU A 174 9.46 2.25 10.24
N TYR A 175 8.21 1.83 10.08
CA TYR A 175 7.79 0.45 10.15
C TYR A 175 7.52 -0.06 8.73
N CYS A 176 8.42 -0.89 8.23
CA CYS A 176 8.34 -1.47 6.89
C CYS A 176 8.05 -2.96 6.99
N GLN A 177 8.11 -3.68 5.86
CA GLN A 177 7.79 -5.11 5.79
C GLN A 177 8.56 -6.01 6.81
N ASP A 178 9.72 -5.56 7.29
CA ASP A 178 10.55 -6.26 8.27
C ASP A 178 9.97 -6.22 9.70
N ARG A 179 8.93 -5.42 9.92
CA ARG A 179 8.28 -5.20 11.23
C ARG A 179 6.90 -5.84 11.35
N GLY A 180 6.47 -6.62 10.36
CA GLY A 180 5.15 -7.26 10.34
C GLY A 180 4.15 -6.51 9.46
N LYS A 181 2.87 -6.77 9.67
CA LYS A 181 1.79 -6.12 8.93
C LYS A 181 1.42 -4.79 9.55
N LYS A 182 0.66 -3.96 8.82
CA LYS A 182 0.24 -2.63 9.30
C LYS A 182 -0.60 -2.74 10.57
N GLU A 183 -1.48 -3.72 10.64
CA GLU A 183 -2.29 -3.99 11.85
C GLU A 183 -1.43 -4.33 13.07
N ASP A 184 -0.36 -5.11 12.89
CA ASP A 184 0.54 -5.52 13.98
C ASP A 184 1.33 -4.32 14.52
N VAL A 185 1.72 -3.39 13.63
CA VAL A 185 2.44 -2.16 14.01
C VAL A 185 1.53 -1.23 14.83
N ILE A 186 0.28 -1.06 14.41
CA ILE A 186 -0.68 -0.24 15.16
C ILE A 186 -0.96 -0.88 16.52
N GLU A 187 -1.12 -2.20 16.58
CA GLU A 187 -1.28 -2.95 17.83
C GLU A 187 -0.09 -2.71 18.77
N LEU A 188 1.14 -2.82 18.26
CA LEU A 188 2.36 -2.54 19.03
C LEU A 188 2.35 -1.12 19.64
N LEU A 189 1.94 -0.10 18.88
CA LEU A 189 1.85 1.28 19.40
C LEU A 189 0.83 1.38 20.54
N ILE A 190 -0.30 0.68 20.44
CA ILE A 190 -1.29 0.60 21.52
C ILE A 190 -0.69 -0.09 22.76
N GLU A 191 0.04 -1.19 22.58
CA GLU A 191 0.73 -1.90 23.67
C GLU A 191 1.82 -1.05 24.34
N GLU A 192 2.51 -0.19 23.58
CA GLU A 192 3.43 0.82 24.11
C GLU A 192 2.75 1.96 24.89
N GLY A 193 1.42 1.96 24.90
CA GLY A 193 0.58 2.79 25.75
C GLY A 193 0.01 4.04 25.07
N TYR A 194 0.02 4.12 23.73
CA TYR A 194 -0.75 5.12 22.99
C TYR A 194 -2.26 4.81 23.08
N CYS A 195 -3.09 5.85 23.08
CA CYS A 195 -4.55 5.72 23.16
C CYS A 195 -5.13 5.48 21.76
N PRO A 196 -5.94 4.43 21.51
CA PRO A 196 -6.54 4.18 20.20
C PRO A 196 -7.28 5.38 19.60
N ASP A 197 -8.08 6.08 20.42
CA ASP A 197 -8.79 7.34 20.06
C ASP A 197 -7.87 8.51 19.64
N LYS A 198 -6.55 8.34 19.75
CA LYS A 198 -5.52 9.34 19.38
C LYS A 198 -4.57 8.83 18.31
N ILE A 199 -4.85 7.66 17.73
CA ILE A 199 -4.13 7.12 16.59
C ILE A 199 -5.00 7.31 15.35
N MET A 200 -4.41 7.82 14.27
CA MET A 200 -5.04 7.91 12.96
C MET A 200 -4.18 7.19 11.93
N MET A 201 -4.76 6.24 11.22
CA MET A 201 -4.20 5.61 10.04
C MET A 201 -4.55 6.42 8.80
N ILE A 202 -3.55 6.93 8.10
CA ILE A 202 -3.67 7.67 6.85
C ILE A 202 -3.19 6.74 5.72
N GLY A 203 -4.08 6.40 4.80
CA GLY A 203 -3.75 5.45 3.74
C GLY A 203 -4.74 5.46 2.58
N ASP A 204 -4.39 4.77 1.51
CA ASP A 204 -5.10 4.81 0.22
C ASP A 204 -5.71 3.45 -0.16
N SER A 205 -5.46 2.40 0.63
CA SER A 205 -5.88 1.04 0.31
C SER A 205 -6.90 0.48 1.31
N PRO A 206 -7.76 -0.47 0.88
CA PRO A 206 -8.61 -1.23 1.78
C PRO A 206 -7.85 -1.95 2.90
N GLY A 207 -6.58 -2.29 2.69
CA GLY A 207 -5.71 -2.86 3.72
C GLY A 207 -5.43 -1.88 4.87
N ASP A 208 -5.28 -0.59 4.56
CA ASP A 208 -5.05 0.46 5.56
C ASP A 208 -6.28 0.69 6.43
N LEU A 209 -7.45 0.82 5.78
CA LEU A 209 -8.73 0.89 6.48
C LEU A 209 -8.92 -0.36 7.36
N LYS A 210 -8.59 -1.54 6.84
CA LYS A 210 -8.72 -2.77 7.62
C LYS A 210 -7.82 -2.79 8.86
N ALA A 211 -6.58 -2.31 8.72
CA ALA A 211 -5.64 -2.20 9.84
C ALA A 211 -6.15 -1.23 10.91
N ALA A 212 -6.78 -0.13 10.50
CA ALA A 212 -7.42 0.82 11.41
C ALA A 212 -8.60 0.18 12.17
N GLU A 213 -9.51 -0.48 11.46
CA GLU A 213 -10.68 -1.15 12.04
C GLU A 213 -10.31 -2.23 13.05
N LEU A 214 -9.30 -3.06 12.73
CA LEU A 214 -8.86 -4.16 13.60
C LEU A 214 -8.32 -3.65 14.95
N ASN A 215 -7.74 -2.46 14.95
CA ASN A 215 -7.15 -1.84 16.13
C ASN A 215 -8.08 -0.83 16.82
N GLY A 216 -9.27 -0.57 16.26
CA GLY A 216 -10.20 0.42 16.77
C GLY A 216 -9.59 1.83 16.80
N VAL A 217 -8.80 2.18 15.79
CA VAL A 217 -8.21 3.52 15.61
C VAL A 217 -8.89 4.25 14.45
N HIS A 218 -8.70 5.57 14.37
CA HIS A 218 -9.31 6.36 13.31
C HIS A 218 -8.64 6.12 11.96
N PHE A 219 -9.39 6.31 10.88
CA PHE A 219 -8.91 6.23 9.50
C PHE A 219 -9.16 7.53 8.73
N TYR A 220 -8.15 7.93 7.95
CA TYR A 220 -8.26 9.02 6.98
C TYR A 220 -7.81 8.56 5.59
N PRO A 221 -8.69 8.59 4.57
CA PRO A 221 -8.35 8.10 3.25
C PRO A 221 -7.58 9.13 2.41
N ILE A 222 -6.54 8.66 1.72
CA ILE A 222 -5.98 9.32 0.54
C ILE A 222 -6.64 8.73 -0.70
N LEU A 223 -7.40 9.54 -1.43
CA LEU A 223 -8.21 9.08 -2.56
C LEU A 223 -7.38 9.03 -3.84
N VAL A 224 -7.40 7.89 -4.55
CA VAL A 224 -6.68 7.74 -5.82
C VAL A 224 -7.22 8.71 -6.87
N GLY A 225 -6.31 9.43 -7.53
CA GLY A 225 -6.61 10.50 -8.47
C GLY A 225 -7.05 11.82 -7.81
N ARG A 226 -7.10 11.89 -6.47
CA ARG A 226 -7.39 13.09 -5.68
C ARG A 226 -6.41 13.25 -4.51
N GLU A 227 -5.19 12.75 -4.67
CA GLU A 227 -4.18 12.69 -3.61
C GLU A 227 -3.82 14.09 -3.13
N MET A 228 -3.61 15.04 -4.06
CA MET A 228 -3.35 16.45 -3.73
C MET A 228 -4.46 17.06 -2.89
N GLN A 229 -5.74 16.81 -3.23
CA GLN A 229 -6.87 17.33 -2.47
C GLN A 229 -6.96 16.67 -1.09
N SER A 230 -6.75 15.36 -1.02
CA SER A 230 -6.75 14.61 0.25
C SER A 230 -5.67 15.16 1.20
N TRP A 231 -4.45 15.37 0.72
CA TRP A 231 -3.39 15.98 1.54
C TRP A 231 -3.69 17.43 1.93
N ALA A 232 -4.34 18.21 1.07
CA ALA A 232 -4.77 19.57 1.40
C ALA A 232 -5.83 19.57 2.53
N ASP A 233 -6.89 18.76 2.39
CA ASP A 233 -7.96 18.64 3.38
C ASP A 233 -7.43 18.15 4.73
N LEU A 234 -6.51 17.17 4.69
CA LEU A 234 -5.81 16.69 5.89
C LEU A 234 -5.08 17.81 6.61
N THR A 235 -4.27 18.56 5.86
CA THR A 235 -3.40 19.61 6.39
C THR A 235 -4.18 20.79 6.93
N GLU A 236 -5.25 21.20 6.24
CA GLU A 236 -5.96 22.45 6.49
C GLU A 236 -7.11 22.29 7.47
N THR A 237 -7.65 21.08 7.63
CA THR A 237 -8.84 20.83 8.44
C THR A 237 -8.69 19.59 9.33
N ILE A 238 -8.52 18.40 8.75
CA ILE A 238 -8.73 17.14 9.48
C ILE A 238 -7.69 16.93 10.58
N ALA A 239 -6.43 17.29 10.35
CA ALA A 239 -5.38 17.14 11.36
C ALA A 239 -5.68 17.95 12.63
N ASP A 240 -6.17 19.19 12.47
CA ASP A 240 -6.56 20.03 13.61
C ASP A 240 -7.85 19.54 14.27
N GLU A 241 -8.85 19.13 13.48
CA GLU A 241 -10.09 18.56 14.03
C GLU A 241 -9.77 17.33 14.89
N PHE A 242 -8.89 16.46 14.42
CA PHE A 242 -8.46 15.27 15.15
C PHE A 242 -7.72 15.61 16.44
N ALA A 243 -6.69 16.47 16.36
CA ALA A 243 -5.88 16.84 17.52
C ALA A 243 -6.66 17.62 18.60
N HIS A 244 -7.78 18.26 18.24
CA HIS A 244 -8.64 18.99 19.16
C HIS A 244 -9.96 18.26 19.51
N GLN A 245 -10.07 16.96 19.19
CA GLN A 245 -11.25 16.14 19.50
C GLN A 245 -12.56 16.65 18.86
N ALA A 246 -12.45 17.30 17.70
CA ALA A 246 -13.55 17.75 16.85
C ALA A 246 -13.79 16.86 15.62
N PHE A 247 -12.93 15.86 15.37
CA PHE A 247 -13.13 14.83 14.36
C PHE A 247 -14.18 13.82 14.86
N THR A 248 -15.35 13.81 14.23
CA THR A 248 -16.51 13.02 14.68
C THR A 248 -16.65 11.71 13.90
N ASP A 249 -17.30 10.72 14.50
CA ASP A 249 -17.64 9.45 13.83
C ASP A 249 -18.46 9.66 12.54
N GLU A 250 -19.33 10.67 12.51
CA GLU A 250 -20.11 11.04 11.32
C GLU A 250 -19.18 11.49 10.17
N LYS A 251 -18.20 12.35 10.48
CA LYS A 251 -17.20 12.83 9.53
C LYS A 251 -16.35 11.68 8.99
N GLU A 252 -15.89 10.80 9.87
CA GLU A 252 -15.10 9.63 9.49
C GLU A 252 -15.89 8.66 8.61
N THR A 253 -17.18 8.47 8.91
CA THR A 253 -18.10 7.66 8.10
C THR A 253 -18.27 8.25 6.70
N GLU A 254 -18.44 9.57 6.59
CA GLU A 254 -18.53 10.26 5.29
C GLU A 254 -17.26 10.10 4.45
N LEU A 255 -16.09 10.26 5.08
CA LEU A 255 -14.79 10.07 4.42
C LEU A 255 -14.60 8.62 3.96
N THR A 256 -14.96 7.65 4.80
CA THR A 256 -14.90 6.23 4.46
C THR A 256 -15.87 5.86 3.32
N GLN A 257 -17.06 6.47 3.29
CA GLN A 257 -17.98 6.29 2.17
C GLN A 257 -17.43 6.88 0.87
N ALA A 258 -16.83 8.08 0.93
CA ALA A 258 -16.17 8.69 -0.23
C ALA A 258 -15.01 7.83 -0.74
N PHE A 259 -14.26 7.21 0.16
CA PHE A 259 -13.22 6.24 -0.15
C PHE A 259 -13.76 5.04 -0.93
N TRP A 260 -14.82 4.39 -0.45
CA TRP A 260 -15.40 3.26 -1.17
C TRP A 260 -15.98 3.65 -2.53
N ASN A 261 -16.67 4.78 -2.62
CA ASN A 261 -17.19 5.29 -3.89
C ASN A 261 -16.05 5.52 -4.90
N ASN A 262 -14.91 6.06 -4.45
CA ASN A 262 -13.74 6.27 -5.30
C ASN A 262 -13.11 4.98 -5.85
N LEU A 263 -13.36 3.83 -5.23
CA LEU A 263 -12.89 2.52 -5.65
C LEU A 263 -13.99 1.65 -6.31
N ASP A 264 -15.20 2.19 -6.47
CA ASP A 264 -16.33 1.54 -7.17
C ASP A 264 -16.60 2.14 -8.55
N ASP A 265 -16.09 3.36 -8.81
CA ASP A 265 -16.21 4.11 -10.06
C ASP A 265 -15.27 3.57 -11.17
#